data_AF-A0A957I1I7-F1
#
_entry.id   AF-A0A957I1I7-F1
#
_cell.length_a   1.000
_cell.length_b   1.000
_cell.length_c   1.000
_cell.angle_alpha   90.00
_cell.angle_beta   90.00
_cell.angle_gamma   90.00
#
_symmetry.space_group_name_H-M   'P 1'
#
loop_
_entity.id
_entity.type
_entity.pdbx_description
1 polymer ?
#
loop_
_entity_poly.entity_id
_entity_poly.type
_entity_poly.pdbx_seq_one_letter_code
_entity_poly.pdbx_strand_id
1 'polypeptide(L)' 'HHPEWSNVYNRVAVNLVTHDLDNAISSWDVALAEKMEALAN' A
#
# COMPACT_ATOMS: atom_id res chain seq x y z
N HIS A 1 1.03 4.37 -8.74
CA HIS A 1 0.33 4.12 -7.47
C HIS A 1 1.40 3.83 -6.42
N HIS A 2 1.51 4.67 -5.39
CA HIS A 2 2.55 4.57 -4.37
C HIS A 2 1.88 4.37 -3.01
N PRO A 3 2.49 3.58 -2.10
CA PRO A 3 1.99 3.45 -0.74
C PRO A 3 2.26 4.72 0.06
N GLU A 4 1.36 5.03 0.99
CA GLU A 4 1.70 5.85 2.14
C GLU A 4 2.25 4.93 3.22
N TRP A 5 3.53 5.05 3.59
CA TRP A 5 4.10 4.17 4.61
C TRP A 5 4.99 4.89 5.61
N SER A 6 5.15 4.26 6.77
CA SER A 6 6.11 4.66 7.81
C SER A 6 6.90 3.44 8.25
N ASN A 7 8.19 3.64 8.52
CA ASN A 7 9.08 2.57 8.96
C ASN A 7 9.77 2.94 10.27
N VAL A 8 9.71 2.04 11.25
CA VAL A 8 10.44 2.13 12.51
C VAL A 8 11.24 0.85 12.68
N TYR A 9 12.55 0.94 12.40
CA TYR A 9 13.48 -0.19 12.40
C TYR A 9 12.98 -1.37 11.55
N ASN A 10 12.48 -2.42 12.20
CA ASN A 10 12.02 -3.66 11.58
C ASN A 10 10.51 -3.70 11.32
N ARG A 11 9.78 -2.59 11.55
CA ARG A 11 8.33 -2.52 11.35
C ARG A 11 7.97 -1.46 10.31
N VAL A 12 7.35 -1.90 9.22
CA VAL A 12 6.74 -1.04 8.20
C VAL A 12 5.22 -1.04 8.40
N ALA A 13 4.62 0.14 8.51
CA ALA A 13 3.17 0.34 8.49
C ALA A 13 2.78 1.01 7.16
N VAL A 14 1.76 0.48 6.50
CA VAL A 14 1.41 0.83 5.11
C VAL A 14 -0.08 1.11 5.00
N ASN A 15 -0.42 2.23 4.39
CA ASN A 15 -1.77 2.61 3.97
C ASN A 15 -1.78 2.73 2.44
N LEU A 16 -2.83 2.17 1.81
CA LEU A 16 -3.03 2.23 0.37
C LEU A 16 -4.33 2.98 0.08
N VAL A 17 -4.23 4.00 -0.76
CA VAL A 17 -5.36 4.76 -1.26
C VAL A 17 -5.05 5.31 -2.64
N THR A 18 -6.06 5.40 -3.52
CA THR A 18 -5.88 6.02 -4.84
C THR A 18 -6.31 7.49 -4.81
N HIS A 19 -5.35 8.40 -4.71
CA HIS A 19 -5.58 9.85 -4.62
C HIS A 19 -6.41 10.43 -5.76
N ASP A 20 -6.18 9.96 -7.00
CA ASP A 20 -6.88 10.46 -8.19
C ASP A 20 -8.37 10.08 -8.20
N LEU A 21 -8.79 9.13 -7.36
CA LEU A 21 -10.18 8.73 -7.16
C LEU A 21 -10.73 9.29 -5.84
N ASP A 22 -10.49 10.57 -5.55
CA ASP A 22 -10.97 11.25 -4.33
C ASP A 22 -10.60 10.49 -3.05
N ASN A 23 -9.36 9.96 -3.02
CA ASN A 23 -8.86 9.09 -1.96
C ASN A 23 -9.74 7.84 -1.70
N ALA A 24 -10.25 7.21 -2.76
CA ALA A 24 -10.97 5.95 -2.68
C ALA A 24 -10.06 4.72 -2.87
N ILE A 25 -10.57 3.56 -2.49
CA ILE A 25 -9.95 2.26 -2.78
C ILE A 25 -10.24 1.89 -4.24
N SER A 26 -9.21 1.44 -4.94
CA SER A 26 -9.27 0.97 -6.32
C SER A 26 -8.55 -0.37 -6.49
N SER A 27 -8.62 -0.92 -7.71
CA SER A 27 -7.88 -2.13 -8.09
C SER A 27 -6.36 -1.99 -7.97
N TRP A 28 -5.82 -0.76 -8.02
CA TRP A 28 -4.38 -0.53 -7.88
C TRP A 28 -3.91 -0.72 -6.44
N ASP A 29 -4.76 -0.37 -5.46
CA ASP A 29 -4.51 -0.61 -4.04
C ASP A 29 -4.42 -2.12 -3.78
N VAL A 30 -5.38 -2.88 -4.32
CA VAL A 30 -5.42 -4.34 -4.18
C VAL A 30 -4.20 -4.99 -4.83
N ALA A 31 -3.87 -4.61 -6.08
CA ALA A 31 -2.72 -5.18 -6.79
C ALA A 31 -1.37 -4.84 -6.13
N LEU A 32 -1.25 -3.68 -5.48
CA LEU A 32 -0.05 -3.34 -4.71
C LEU A 32 -0.01 -4.13 -3.40
N ALA A 33 -1.12 -4.27 -2.68
CA ALA A 33 -1.20 -5.09 -1.47
C ALA A 33 -0.77 -6.54 -1.71
N GLU A 34 -1.26 -7.16 -2.79
CA GLU A 34 -0.89 -8.55 -3.16
C GLU A 34 0.61 -8.71 -3.41
N LYS A 35 1.24 -7.73 -4.08
CA LYS A 35 2.70 -7.73 -4.30
C LYS A 35 3.48 -7.57 -3.00
N MET A 36 2.99 -6.74 -2.09
CA MET A 36 3.63 -6.54 -0.79
C MET A 36 3.53 -7.80 0.08
N GLU A 37 2.38 -8.46 0.08
CA GLU A 37 2.18 -9.75 0.76
C GLU A 37 3.14 -10.82 0.21
N ALA A 38 3.31 -10.88 -1.11
CA ALA A 38 4.25 -11.82 -1.73
C ALA A 38 5.72 -11.58 -1.33
N LEU A 39 6.10 -10.32 -1.06
CA LEU A 39 7.46 -9.92 -0.66
C LEU A 39 7.71 -9.97 0.85
N ALA A 40 6.65 -9.99 1.66
CA ALA A 40 6.75 -10.04 3.12
C ALA A 40 7.04 -11.45 3.67
N ASN A 41 7.03 -12.47 2.80
CA ASN A 41 7.33 -13.87 3.13
C ASN A 41 8.82 -14.16 3.29
#